data_AF-A0A372BV89-F1
#
_entry.id   AF-A0A372BV89-F1
#
_cell.length_a   1.000
_cell.length_b   1.000
_cell.length_c   1.000
_cell.angle_alpha   90.00
_cell.angle_beta   90.00
_cell.angle_gamma   90.00
#
_symmetry.space_group_name_H-M   'P 1'
#
loop_
_entity.id
_entity.type
_entity.pdbx_description
1 polymer ?
#
loop_
_entity_poly.entity_id
_entity_poly.type
_entity_poly.pdbx_seq_one_letter_code
_entity_poly.pdbx_strand_id
1 'polypeptide(L)'
;MLSRRRLVSWLFFGSLILLAVSWSNRDDFDPDMWIHPAVADEPLQNPVDEPEFTTRANEVDYIVRPKYRYELTGLVVSFKRFSHDYGLHKRWNDFINVADVCVVWGDNATEVDLNAFDFWNGEFTCTFATRDESAWRSFNKDKLSNNHLITDDPRVREVVDELDVGDQIRVSGWLAEYGEPGGPFRKTSTTRTDTGDGACETIYVADMEILGSMSTIWRKLFWLALAVLVVSIVLWFTTPHHKLRR
;
A
#
# COMPACT_ATOMS: atom_id res chain seq x y z
N MET A 1 29.44 -34.95 15.80
CA MET A 1 29.22 -34.33 14.47
C MET A 1 27.77 -34.55 14.06
N LEU A 2 27.04 -33.48 13.72
CA LEU A 2 25.68 -33.62 13.18
C LEU A 2 25.76 -34.37 11.83
N SER A 3 24.89 -35.35 11.59
CA SER A 3 24.85 -35.97 10.26
C SER A 3 24.40 -34.94 9.23
N ARG A 4 24.91 -35.04 8.00
CA ARG A 4 24.60 -34.08 6.91
C ARG A 4 23.09 -34.01 6.65
N ARG A 5 22.38 -35.14 6.75
CA ARG A 5 20.91 -35.17 6.68
C ARG A 5 20.28 -34.33 7.77
N ARG A 6 20.71 -34.47 9.03
CA ARG A 6 20.18 -33.65 10.12
C ARG A 6 20.45 -32.18 9.84
N LEU A 7 21.66 -31.79 9.44
CA LEU A 7 21.95 -30.39 9.11
C LEU A 7 21.01 -29.82 8.04
N VAL A 8 20.81 -30.53 6.92
CA VAL A 8 19.91 -30.09 5.84
C VAL A 8 18.46 -29.98 6.32
N SER A 9 17.98 -30.95 7.10
CA SER A 9 16.63 -30.88 7.67
C SER A 9 16.46 -29.71 8.63
N TRP A 10 17.45 -29.42 9.47
CA TRP A 10 17.42 -28.29 10.38
C TRP A 10 17.42 -26.95 9.64
N LEU A 11 18.22 -26.81 8.58
CA LEU A 11 18.21 -25.62 7.72
C LEU A 11 16.85 -25.44 7.06
N PHE A 12 16.26 -26.51 6.51
CA PHE A 12 14.96 -26.47 5.87
C PHE A 12 13.86 -26.03 6.85
N PHE A 13 13.67 -26.75 7.96
CA PHE A 13 12.61 -26.42 8.92
C PHE A 13 12.86 -25.09 9.64
N GLY A 14 14.11 -24.77 9.96
CA GLY A 14 14.48 -23.48 10.54
C GLY A 14 14.15 -22.32 9.61
N SER A 15 14.46 -22.46 8.31
CA SER A 15 14.13 -21.44 7.31
C SER A 15 12.61 -21.27 7.10
N LEU A 16 11.82 -22.35 7.15
CA LEU A 16 10.36 -22.26 7.09
C LEU A 16 9.78 -21.51 8.30
N ILE A 17 10.27 -21.80 9.51
CA ILE A 17 9.84 -21.09 10.72
C ILE A 17 10.23 -19.61 10.62
N LEU A 18 11.46 -19.31 10.23
CA LEU A 18 11.93 -17.93 10.09
C LEU A 18 11.16 -17.18 8.99
N LEU A 19 10.82 -17.84 7.87
CA LEU A 19 9.96 -17.27 6.82
C LEU A 19 8.58 -16.92 7.37
N ALA A 20 7.94 -17.83 8.10
CA ALA A 20 6.62 -17.57 8.67
C ALA A 20 6.64 -16.40 9.65
N VAL A 21 7.61 -16.39 10.59
CA VAL A 21 7.74 -15.32 11.58
C VAL A 21 8.07 -13.99 10.92
N SER A 22 9.07 -13.95 10.03
CA SER A 22 9.45 -12.70 9.36
C SER A 22 8.35 -12.16 8.45
N TRP A 23 7.60 -13.03 7.77
CA TRP A 23 6.45 -12.62 6.98
C TRP A 23 5.35 -11.98 7.83
N SER A 24 5.03 -12.58 8.97
CA SER A 24 4.00 -12.07 9.87
C SER A 24 4.31 -10.72 10.50
N ASN A 25 5.60 -10.34 10.59
CA ASN A 25 6.05 -9.08 11.21
C ASN A 25 6.66 -8.11 10.17
N ARG A 26 6.54 -8.41 8.87
CA ARG A 26 7.23 -7.64 7.81
C ARG A 26 6.73 -6.19 7.67
N ASP A 27 5.50 -5.97 8.13
CA ASP A 27 4.75 -4.71 8.05
C ASP A 27 4.74 -3.97 9.40
N ASP A 28 5.44 -4.50 10.41
CA ASP A 28 5.69 -3.78 11.66
C ASP A 28 6.52 -2.53 11.37
N PHE A 29 6.05 -1.38 11.83
CA PHE A 29 6.71 -0.10 11.66
C PHE A 29 8.02 -0.04 12.47
N ASP A 30 9.11 0.35 11.84
CA ASP A 30 10.37 0.60 12.53
C ASP A 30 10.27 1.95 13.26
N PRO A 31 10.36 1.99 14.61
CA PRO A 31 10.22 3.23 15.38
C PRO A 31 11.34 4.25 15.06
N ASP A 32 12.46 3.78 14.52
CA ASP A 32 13.59 4.62 14.11
C ASP A 32 13.58 4.91 12.59
N MET A 33 12.48 4.61 11.89
CA MET A 33 12.39 4.88 10.46
C MET A 33 12.55 6.38 10.18
N TRP A 34 13.34 6.69 9.15
CA TRP A 34 13.46 8.07 8.69
C TRP A 34 12.15 8.52 8.06
N ILE A 35 11.56 9.59 8.58
CA ILE A 35 10.40 10.26 8.00
C ILE A 35 10.86 11.47 7.18
N HIS A 36 10.52 11.47 5.90
CA HIS A 36 10.72 12.58 4.98
C HIS A 36 9.96 13.81 5.51
N PRO A 37 10.60 15.00 5.60
CA PRO A 37 9.99 16.17 6.24
C PRO A 37 8.61 16.55 5.68
N ALA A 38 8.41 16.43 4.37
CA ALA A 38 7.12 16.73 3.73
C ALA A 38 5.96 15.80 4.13
N VAL A 39 6.20 14.67 4.79
CA VAL A 39 5.13 13.83 5.38
C VAL A 39 4.45 14.53 6.55
N ALA A 40 5.11 15.50 7.18
CA ALA A 40 4.51 16.31 8.24
C ALA A 40 3.56 17.39 7.71
N ASP A 41 3.63 17.72 6.41
CA ASP A 41 2.87 18.80 5.81
C ASP A 41 1.41 18.39 5.54
N GLU A 42 0.51 19.38 5.55
CA GLU A 42 -0.87 19.16 5.13
C GLU A 42 -0.97 18.98 3.60
N PRO A 43 -1.90 18.17 3.12
CA PRO A 43 -2.14 18.05 1.68
C PRO A 43 -2.53 19.40 1.09
N LEU A 44 -1.89 19.74 -0.03
CA LEU A 44 -2.20 20.95 -0.77
C LEU A 44 -3.48 20.72 -1.56
N GLN A 45 -4.48 21.58 -1.37
CA GLN A 45 -5.76 21.50 -2.06
C GLN A 45 -6.16 22.90 -2.55
N ASN A 46 -6.05 23.14 -3.87
CA ASN A 46 -6.36 24.43 -4.47
C ASN A 46 -7.50 24.29 -5.49
N PRO A 47 -8.55 25.11 -5.45
CA PRO A 47 -9.65 25.02 -6.41
C PRO A 47 -9.12 25.31 -7.82
N VAL A 48 -9.65 24.58 -8.81
CA VAL A 48 -9.30 24.77 -10.21
C VAL A 48 -10.56 24.93 -11.06
N ASP A 49 -10.42 25.65 -12.17
CA ASP A 49 -11.44 25.76 -13.23
C ASP A 49 -10.90 25.06 -14.49
N GLU A 50 -10.60 23.77 -14.35
CA GLU A 50 -10.14 22.93 -15.46
C GLU A 50 -11.34 22.25 -16.12
N PRO A 51 -11.40 22.22 -17.46
CA PRO A 51 -12.48 21.53 -18.16
C PRO A 51 -12.45 20.03 -17.86
N GLU A 52 -13.63 19.40 -17.88
CA GLU A 52 -13.69 17.95 -17.90
C GLU A 52 -13.01 17.40 -19.15
N PHE A 53 -12.37 16.24 -19.01
CA PHE A 53 -11.65 15.59 -20.10
C PHE A 53 -12.01 14.10 -20.16
N THR A 54 -11.71 13.49 -21.31
CA THR A 54 -11.94 12.06 -21.53
C THR A 54 -10.61 11.31 -21.48
N THR A 55 -10.63 10.17 -20.79
CA THR A 55 -9.55 9.18 -20.80
C THR A 55 -10.12 7.81 -21.19
N ARG A 56 -9.24 6.86 -21.55
CA ARG A 56 -9.64 5.52 -21.97
C ARG A 56 -8.73 4.47 -21.36
N ALA A 57 -9.34 3.42 -20.81
CA ALA A 57 -8.63 2.22 -20.37
C ALA A 57 -9.42 0.97 -20.72
N ASN A 58 -8.73 -0.07 -21.21
CA ASN A 58 -9.32 -1.36 -21.58
C ASN A 58 -10.60 -1.22 -22.44
N GLU A 59 -10.52 -0.39 -23.48
CA GLU A 59 -11.61 -0.09 -24.42
C GLU A 59 -12.84 0.65 -23.83
N VAL A 60 -12.79 1.06 -22.57
CA VAL A 60 -13.81 1.86 -21.90
C VAL A 60 -13.37 3.32 -21.84
N ASP A 61 -14.27 4.21 -22.25
CA ASP A 61 -14.08 5.66 -22.15
C ASP A 61 -14.62 6.18 -20.81
N TYR A 62 -13.90 7.10 -20.19
CA TYR A 62 -14.26 7.73 -18.92
C TYR A 62 -14.22 9.25 -19.06
N ILE A 63 -15.14 9.94 -18.40
CA ILE A 63 -15.11 11.38 -18.22
C ILE A 63 -14.56 11.66 -16.82
N VAL A 64 -13.55 12.52 -16.73
CA VAL A 64 -12.95 12.98 -15.47
C VAL A 64 -13.26 14.45 -15.28
N ARG A 65 -13.73 14.82 -14.09
CA ARG A 65 -14.11 16.18 -13.70
C ARG A 65 -13.22 16.67 -12.55
N PRO A 66 -12.13 17.39 -12.85
CA PRO A 66 -11.29 18.00 -11.82
C PRO A 66 -12.10 18.95 -10.94
N LYS A 67 -11.83 18.95 -9.62
CA LYS A 67 -12.41 19.88 -8.65
C LYS A 67 -11.34 20.74 -7.98
N TYR A 68 -10.24 20.09 -7.59
CA TYR A 68 -9.11 20.73 -6.93
C TYR A 68 -7.83 20.14 -7.48
N ARG A 69 -6.81 20.98 -7.67
CA ARG A 69 -5.43 20.51 -7.76
C ARG A 69 -5.02 20.03 -6.38
N TYR A 70 -4.47 18.83 -6.33
CA TYR A 70 -4.21 18.11 -5.09
C TYR A 70 -2.80 17.54 -5.05
N GLU A 71 -2.16 17.67 -3.90
CA GLU A 71 -0.88 17.03 -3.60
C GLU A 71 -0.91 16.51 -2.16
N LEU A 72 -0.63 15.22 -2.00
CA LEU A 72 -0.52 14.53 -0.72
C LEU A 72 0.88 13.94 -0.62
N THR A 73 1.60 14.29 0.44
CA THR A 73 2.78 13.52 0.87
C THR A 73 2.44 12.82 2.18
N GLY A 74 2.66 11.51 2.27
CA GLY A 74 2.28 10.77 3.47
C GLY A 74 2.84 9.36 3.52
N LEU A 75 2.60 8.68 4.64
CA LEU A 75 3.04 7.33 4.93
C LEU A 75 1.91 6.32 4.67
N VAL A 76 2.19 5.30 3.88
CA VAL A 76 1.26 4.22 3.56
C VAL A 76 1.13 3.27 4.74
N VAL A 77 -0.09 3.14 5.28
CA VAL A 77 -0.39 2.22 6.38
C VAL A 77 -1.14 0.96 5.94
N SER A 78 -1.86 1.04 4.83
CA SER A 78 -2.45 -0.12 4.17
C SER A 78 -2.77 0.25 2.72
N PHE A 79 -2.86 -0.73 1.83
CA PHE A 79 -3.31 -0.50 0.47
C PHE A 79 -3.98 -1.74 -0.12
N LYS A 80 -4.69 -1.55 -1.23
CA LYS A 80 -5.24 -2.60 -2.06
C LYS A 80 -5.11 -2.23 -3.53
N ARG A 81 -4.39 -3.06 -4.28
CA ARG A 81 -4.24 -2.91 -5.74
C ARG A 81 -5.40 -3.55 -6.47
N PHE A 82 -5.72 -2.99 -7.63
CA PHE A 82 -6.73 -3.52 -8.52
C PHE A 82 -6.12 -3.99 -9.83
N SER A 83 -6.63 -5.12 -10.31
CA SER A 83 -6.26 -5.69 -11.60
C SER A 83 -7.40 -5.51 -12.58
N HIS A 84 -7.05 -5.30 -13.86
CA HIS A 84 -8.02 -5.28 -14.95
C HIS A 84 -8.63 -6.66 -15.23
N ASP A 85 -7.95 -7.73 -14.84
CA ASP A 85 -8.26 -9.07 -15.34
C ASP A 85 -9.30 -9.81 -14.50
N TYR A 86 -9.59 -9.36 -13.27
CA TYR A 86 -10.50 -10.02 -12.34
C TYR A 86 -11.09 -9.05 -11.31
N GLY A 87 -12.08 -9.53 -10.54
CA GLY A 87 -12.67 -8.77 -9.44
C GLY A 87 -13.82 -7.84 -9.83
N LEU A 88 -14.18 -6.95 -8.90
CA LEU A 88 -15.31 -6.02 -9.04
C LEU A 88 -15.06 -4.95 -10.10
N HIS A 89 -13.83 -4.46 -10.18
CA HIS A 89 -13.41 -3.46 -11.16
C HIS A 89 -13.67 -3.93 -12.59
N LYS A 90 -13.29 -5.17 -12.91
CA LYS A 90 -13.64 -5.79 -14.20
C LYS A 90 -15.14 -5.90 -14.43
N ARG A 91 -15.93 -6.21 -13.39
CA ARG A 91 -17.39 -6.33 -13.49
C ARG A 91 -18.10 -4.98 -13.67
N TRP A 92 -17.48 -3.91 -13.20
CA TRP A 92 -18.04 -2.56 -13.20
C TRP A 92 -17.40 -1.64 -14.22
N ASN A 93 -16.55 -2.18 -15.11
CA ASN A 93 -15.78 -1.38 -16.05
C ASN A 93 -15.01 -0.24 -15.34
N ASP A 94 -14.38 -0.51 -14.20
CA ASP A 94 -13.61 0.47 -13.43
C ASP A 94 -12.09 0.20 -13.59
N PHE A 95 -11.61 0.36 -14.81
CA PHE A 95 -10.23 0.05 -15.19
C PHE A 95 -9.24 1.17 -14.90
N ILE A 96 -9.71 2.43 -14.78
CA ILE A 96 -8.81 3.52 -14.40
C ILE A 96 -8.53 3.55 -12.90
N ASN A 97 -9.34 2.92 -12.05
CA ASN A 97 -9.06 2.80 -10.62
C ASN A 97 -8.03 1.69 -10.36
N VAL A 98 -6.81 2.10 -9.98
CA VAL A 98 -5.64 1.21 -9.92
C VAL A 98 -5.33 0.74 -8.50
N ALA A 99 -5.67 1.54 -7.49
CA ALA A 99 -5.48 1.16 -6.10
C ALA A 99 -6.29 2.04 -5.14
N ASP A 100 -6.62 1.45 -3.99
CA ASP A 100 -6.97 2.17 -2.78
C ASP A 100 -5.75 2.23 -1.87
N VAL A 101 -5.36 3.42 -1.43
CA VAL A 101 -4.19 3.62 -0.56
C VAL A 101 -4.61 4.37 0.69
N CYS A 102 -4.43 3.73 1.84
CA CYS A 102 -4.61 4.39 3.13
C CYS A 102 -3.31 5.07 3.56
N VAL A 103 -3.40 6.37 3.76
CA VAL A 103 -2.25 7.23 4.02
C VAL A 103 -2.48 8.02 5.30
N VAL A 104 -1.44 8.10 6.14
CA VAL A 104 -1.36 9.01 7.28
C VAL A 104 -0.28 10.07 7.05
N TRP A 105 -0.45 11.24 7.64
CA TRP A 105 0.49 12.36 7.54
C TRP A 105 0.45 13.19 8.82
N GLY A 106 1.32 14.21 8.92
CA GLY A 106 1.42 15.05 10.11
C GLY A 106 1.76 14.22 11.36
N ASP A 107 1.19 14.60 12.49
CA ASP A 107 1.45 13.97 13.80
C ASP A 107 1.14 12.47 13.82
N ASN A 108 0.19 11.98 13.01
CA ASN A 108 -0.07 10.55 12.89
C ASN A 108 1.12 9.77 12.32
N ALA A 109 1.90 10.38 11.44
CA ALA A 109 3.07 9.75 10.83
C ALA A 109 4.36 9.96 11.65
N THR A 110 4.42 11.02 12.47
CA THR A 110 5.66 11.43 13.16
C THR A 110 5.66 11.17 14.66
N GLU A 111 4.50 11.11 15.32
CA GLU A 111 4.41 11.03 16.78
C GLU A 111 3.64 9.80 17.28
N VAL A 112 2.76 9.23 16.45
CA VAL A 112 1.93 8.08 16.84
C VAL A 112 2.69 6.76 16.66
N ASP A 113 2.59 5.87 17.64
CA ASP A 113 2.99 4.48 17.48
C ASP A 113 1.99 3.73 16.59
N LEU A 114 2.32 3.64 15.30
CA LEU A 114 1.48 2.97 14.30
C LEU A 114 1.37 1.45 14.55
N ASN A 115 2.30 0.83 15.28
CA ASN A 115 2.20 -0.58 15.64
C ASN A 115 1.12 -0.85 16.72
N ALA A 116 0.62 0.18 17.38
CA ALA A 116 -0.52 0.06 18.29
C ALA A 116 -1.86 -0.09 17.53
N PHE A 117 -1.86 0.00 16.20
CA PHE A 117 -3.04 -0.04 15.35
C PHE A 117 -2.99 -1.18 14.33
N ASP A 118 -4.16 -1.77 14.09
CA ASP A 118 -4.40 -2.60 12.93
C ASP A 118 -4.95 -1.71 11.80
N PHE A 119 -4.33 -1.72 10.63
CA PHE A 119 -4.81 -1.04 9.42
C PHE A 119 -5.16 -2.05 8.33
N TRP A 120 -6.28 -1.86 7.64
CA TRP A 120 -6.64 -2.71 6.52
C TRP A 120 -7.58 -2.01 5.54
N ASN A 121 -7.48 -2.42 4.27
CA ASN A 121 -8.44 -2.02 3.24
C ASN A 121 -9.58 -3.02 3.08
N GLY A 122 -10.80 -2.52 3.00
CA GLY A 122 -11.98 -3.29 2.64
C GLY A 122 -12.20 -3.32 1.12
N GLU A 123 -13.47 -3.28 0.74
CA GLU A 123 -13.89 -2.95 -0.61
C GLU A 123 -14.15 -1.44 -0.62
N PHE A 124 -13.20 -0.65 -1.14
CA PHE A 124 -13.26 0.82 -1.18
C PHE A 124 -13.11 1.56 0.16
N THR A 125 -12.62 0.91 1.21
CA THR A 125 -12.46 1.55 2.52
C THR A 125 -11.03 1.45 3.02
N CYS A 126 -10.60 2.42 3.80
CA CYS A 126 -9.54 2.26 4.79
C CYS A 126 -10.17 2.15 6.17
N THR A 127 -9.79 1.11 6.92
CA THR A 127 -10.20 0.95 8.31
C THR A 127 -8.98 0.86 9.20
N PHE A 128 -9.10 1.38 10.41
CA PHE A 128 -8.11 1.22 11.47
C PHE A 128 -8.80 0.87 12.79
N ALA A 129 -8.11 0.12 13.64
CA ALA A 129 -8.60 -0.22 14.98
C ALA A 129 -7.45 -0.34 15.96
N THR A 130 -7.71 -0.05 17.23
CA THR A 130 -6.80 -0.34 18.33
C THR A 130 -7.58 -0.75 19.57
N ARG A 131 -6.92 -1.51 20.45
CA ARG A 131 -7.40 -1.79 21.80
C ARG A 131 -6.72 -0.91 22.85
N ASP A 132 -5.73 -0.13 22.45
CA ASP A 132 -5.00 0.79 23.32
C ASP A 132 -5.71 2.15 23.35
N GLU A 133 -6.26 2.50 24.52
CA GLU A 133 -6.98 3.76 24.71
C GLU A 133 -6.05 4.98 24.61
N SER A 134 -4.78 4.85 25.00
CA SER A 134 -3.81 5.93 24.91
C SER A 134 -3.43 6.20 23.46
N ALA A 135 -3.19 5.14 22.67
CA ALA A 135 -2.95 5.26 21.24
C ALA A 135 -4.16 5.87 20.52
N TRP A 136 -5.38 5.42 20.85
CA TRP A 136 -6.60 5.98 20.27
C TRP A 136 -6.75 7.49 20.53
N ARG A 137 -6.32 7.97 21.71
CA ARG A 137 -6.39 9.39 22.06
C ARG A 137 -5.31 10.23 21.38
N SER A 138 -4.17 9.66 21.01
CA SER A 138 -3.13 10.37 20.26
C SER A 138 -3.38 10.40 18.76
N PHE A 139 -4.23 9.52 18.22
CA PHE A 139 -4.52 9.44 16.80
C PHE A 139 -5.52 10.50 16.34
N ASN A 140 -5.10 11.33 15.37
CA ASN A 140 -5.95 12.32 14.75
C ASN A 140 -6.64 11.75 13.51
N LYS A 141 -7.97 11.64 13.52
CA LYS A 141 -8.74 11.06 12.40
C LYS A 141 -8.71 11.91 11.14
N ASP A 142 -8.52 13.22 11.28
CA ASP A 142 -8.44 14.15 10.15
C ASP A 142 -7.05 14.12 9.46
N LYS A 143 -6.16 13.22 9.93
CA LYS A 143 -4.79 12.99 9.45
C LYS A 143 -4.63 11.56 8.90
N LEU A 144 -5.74 10.99 8.44
CA LEU A 144 -5.82 9.72 7.72
C LEU A 144 -6.79 9.90 6.54
N SER A 145 -6.43 9.36 5.38
CA SER A 145 -7.28 9.40 4.19
C SER A 145 -7.22 8.07 3.46
N ASN A 146 -8.38 7.64 2.94
CA ASN A 146 -8.46 6.59 1.94
C ASN A 146 -8.46 7.24 0.55
N ASN A 147 -7.41 6.98 -0.21
CA ASN A 147 -7.19 7.57 -1.52
C ASN A 147 -7.50 6.54 -2.61
N HIS A 148 -8.55 6.78 -3.40
CA HIS A 148 -8.84 6.05 -4.63
C HIS A 148 -8.00 6.63 -5.76
N LEU A 149 -6.94 5.92 -6.13
CA LEU A 149 -6.03 6.35 -7.19
C LEU A 149 -6.61 5.95 -8.54
N ILE A 150 -6.93 6.93 -9.37
CA ILE A 150 -7.37 6.70 -10.75
C ILE A 150 -6.35 7.24 -11.75
N THR A 151 -6.00 6.44 -12.75
CA THR A 151 -5.07 6.83 -13.81
C THR A 151 -5.14 5.87 -15.02
N ASP A 152 -4.90 6.42 -16.20
CA ASP A 152 -4.59 5.70 -17.42
C ASP A 152 -3.09 5.67 -17.74
N ASP A 153 -2.26 6.36 -16.95
CA ASP A 153 -0.81 6.41 -17.18
C ASP A 153 -0.13 5.11 -16.67
N PRO A 154 0.53 4.34 -17.55
CA PRO A 154 1.27 3.14 -17.16
C PRO A 154 2.42 3.43 -16.18
N ARG A 155 3.03 4.62 -16.19
CA ARG A 155 4.13 4.96 -15.28
C ARG A 155 3.64 5.03 -13.83
N VAL A 156 2.46 5.61 -13.61
CA VAL A 156 1.86 5.68 -12.27
C VAL A 156 1.50 4.27 -11.78
N ARG A 157 1.02 3.41 -12.69
CA ARG A 157 0.71 2.00 -12.37
C ARG A 157 1.95 1.23 -11.94
N GLU A 158 3.08 1.41 -12.61
CA GLU A 158 4.35 0.80 -12.22
C GLU A 158 4.73 1.19 -10.78
N VAL A 159 4.59 2.46 -10.40
CA VAL A 159 4.83 2.91 -9.01
C VAL A 159 3.83 2.30 -8.03
N VAL A 160 2.55 2.22 -8.41
CA VAL A 160 1.51 1.56 -7.59
C VAL A 160 1.83 0.07 -7.36
N ASP A 161 2.35 -0.63 -8.38
CA ASP A 161 2.73 -2.03 -8.31
C ASP A 161 3.93 -2.29 -7.37
N GLU A 162 4.74 -1.27 -7.10
CA GLU A 162 5.88 -1.33 -6.18
C GLU A 162 5.54 -0.99 -4.72
N LEU A 163 4.42 -0.30 -4.45
CA LEU A 163 4.00 0.09 -3.09
C LEU A 163 4.07 -1.01 -2.01
N ASP A 164 4.62 -0.67 -0.87
CA ASP A 164 4.55 -1.49 0.32
C ASP A 164 4.06 -0.67 1.53
N VAL A 165 3.59 -1.36 2.56
CA VAL A 165 3.29 -0.72 3.84
C VAL A 165 4.58 -0.10 4.39
N GLY A 166 4.51 1.11 4.92
CA GLY A 166 5.68 1.87 5.36
C GLY A 166 6.39 2.65 4.27
N ASP A 167 5.87 2.67 3.03
CA ASP A 167 6.34 3.60 2.01
C ASP A 167 5.86 5.02 2.28
N GLN A 168 6.74 5.97 2.06
CA GLN A 168 6.44 7.39 2.07
C GLN A 168 6.28 7.86 0.63
N ILE A 169 5.08 8.29 0.30
CA ILE A 169 4.69 8.59 -1.07
C ILE A 169 4.36 10.05 -1.23
N ARG A 170 4.61 10.58 -2.43
CA ARG A 170 3.98 11.81 -2.92
C ARG A 170 3.05 11.45 -4.06
N VAL A 171 1.81 11.90 -3.96
CA VAL A 171 0.78 11.76 -4.99
C VAL A 171 0.35 13.16 -5.41
N SER A 172 0.40 13.44 -6.70
CA SER A 172 -0.04 14.73 -7.24
C SER A 172 -0.98 14.55 -8.43
N GLY A 173 -1.94 15.47 -8.55
CA GLY A 173 -2.97 15.42 -9.59
C GLY A 173 -4.18 16.25 -9.20
N TRP A 174 -5.36 15.64 -9.31
CA TRP A 174 -6.61 16.33 -9.02
C TRP A 174 -7.55 15.47 -8.19
N LEU A 175 -8.17 16.07 -7.17
CA LEU A 175 -9.42 15.53 -6.65
C LEU A 175 -10.45 15.61 -7.76
N ALA A 176 -10.97 14.46 -8.19
CA ALA A 176 -11.80 14.37 -9.37
C ALA A 176 -12.99 13.42 -9.20
N GLU A 177 -14.10 13.78 -9.83
CA GLU A 177 -15.18 12.83 -10.09
C GLU A 177 -14.90 12.11 -11.40
N TYR A 178 -15.28 10.84 -11.53
CA TYR A 178 -15.18 10.13 -12.81
C TYR A 178 -16.32 9.15 -13.03
N GLY A 179 -16.58 8.83 -14.29
CA GLY A 179 -17.57 7.83 -14.67
C GLY A 179 -17.62 7.63 -16.18
N GLU A 180 -18.35 6.61 -16.62
CA GLU A 180 -18.60 6.37 -18.05
C GLU A 180 -19.52 7.47 -18.63
N PRO A 181 -19.35 7.85 -19.91
CA PRO A 181 -20.27 8.76 -20.59
C PRO A 181 -21.74 8.30 -20.48
N GLY A 182 -22.60 9.15 -19.91
CA GLY A 182 -24.02 8.84 -19.70
C GLY A 182 -24.32 7.94 -18.50
N GLY A 183 -23.30 7.51 -17.74
CA GLY A 183 -23.41 6.71 -16.53
C GLY A 183 -23.34 7.52 -15.22
N PRO A 184 -23.45 6.84 -14.06
CA PRO A 184 -23.22 7.47 -12.77
C PRO A 184 -21.75 7.82 -12.58
N PHE A 185 -21.48 8.89 -11.81
CA PHE A 185 -20.12 9.32 -11.47
C PHE A 185 -19.81 8.93 -10.03
N ARG A 186 -18.60 8.40 -9.83
CA ARG A 186 -17.99 8.31 -8.51
C ARG A 186 -17.56 9.71 -8.09
N LYS A 187 -17.93 10.11 -6.88
CA LYS A 187 -17.59 11.42 -6.31
C LYS A 187 -16.23 11.38 -5.60
N THR A 188 -15.66 12.56 -5.39
CA THR A 188 -14.50 12.77 -4.51
C THR A 188 -14.92 13.57 -3.28
N SER A 189 -14.39 13.22 -2.10
CA SER A 189 -14.36 14.16 -0.99
C SER A 189 -13.51 15.37 -1.37
N THR A 190 -13.92 16.53 -0.87
CA THR A 190 -13.18 17.81 -0.96
C THR A 190 -13.12 18.51 0.39
N THR A 191 -13.59 17.85 1.45
CA THR A 191 -13.67 18.38 2.81
C THR A 191 -12.90 17.45 3.73
N ARG A 192 -11.83 17.94 4.36
CA ARG A 192 -10.92 17.11 5.15
C ARG A 192 -11.58 16.38 6.33
N THR A 193 -12.61 16.99 6.91
CA THR A 193 -13.26 16.52 8.15
C THR A 193 -14.56 15.77 7.90
N ASP A 194 -14.87 15.40 6.65
CA ASP A 194 -16.06 14.60 6.40
C ASP A 194 -15.84 13.14 6.82
N THR A 195 -16.92 12.46 7.17
CA THR A 195 -16.87 11.09 7.72
C THR A 195 -17.98 10.25 7.11
N GLY A 196 -17.75 8.94 7.00
CA GLY A 196 -18.72 8.00 6.46
C GLY A 196 -18.69 7.90 4.93
N ASP A 197 -19.79 7.44 4.35
CA ASP A 197 -19.90 7.19 2.91
C ASP A 197 -19.73 8.48 2.12
N GLY A 198 -18.63 8.59 1.37
CA GLY A 198 -18.31 9.77 0.56
C GLY A 198 -17.12 10.59 1.06
N ALA A 199 -16.56 10.25 2.24
CA ALA A 199 -15.37 10.91 2.78
C ALA A 199 -14.05 10.50 2.12
N CYS A 200 -14.09 9.58 1.15
CA CYS A 200 -12.90 9.11 0.45
C CYS A 200 -12.50 10.09 -0.67
N GLU A 201 -11.20 10.32 -0.80
CA GLU A 201 -10.62 11.15 -1.85
C GLU A 201 -10.46 10.30 -3.11
N THR A 202 -10.99 10.77 -4.24
CA THR A 202 -10.72 10.16 -5.56
C THR A 202 -9.76 11.07 -6.30
N ILE A 203 -8.57 10.56 -6.58
CA ILE A 203 -7.47 11.35 -7.15
C ILE A 203 -7.21 10.85 -8.57
N TYR A 204 -7.44 11.71 -9.57
CA TYR A 204 -6.84 11.48 -10.89
C TYR A 204 -5.36 11.82 -10.80
N VAL A 205 -4.52 10.78 -10.80
CA VAL A 205 -3.09 10.87 -10.51
C VAL A 205 -2.33 11.24 -11.77
N ALA A 206 -1.68 12.40 -11.72
CA ALA A 206 -0.80 12.89 -12.77
C ALA A 206 0.63 12.37 -12.57
N ASP A 207 1.07 12.33 -11.31
CA ASP A 207 2.41 11.89 -10.93
C ASP A 207 2.41 11.30 -9.53
N MET A 208 3.24 10.28 -9.35
CA MET A 208 3.37 9.55 -8.09
C MET A 208 4.82 9.10 -7.90
N GLU A 209 5.35 9.27 -6.70
CA GLU A 209 6.72 8.93 -6.35
C GLU A 209 6.77 8.28 -4.96
N ILE A 210 7.62 7.26 -4.80
CA ILE A 210 8.01 6.72 -3.49
C ILE A 210 9.26 7.47 -3.04
N LEU A 211 9.10 8.36 -2.06
CA LEU A 211 10.18 9.19 -1.51
C LEU A 211 11.14 8.39 -0.62
N GLY A 212 10.65 7.31 -0.03
CA GLY A 212 11.44 6.41 0.80
C GLY A 212 10.62 5.24 1.32
N SER A 213 11.25 4.08 1.41
CA SER A 213 10.61 2.84 1.88
C SER A 213 11.14 2.42 3.24
N MET A 214 10.25 1.88 4.07
CA MET A 214 10.65 1.26 5.33
C MET A 214 11.52 0.01 5.10
N SER A 215 12.62 -0.09 5.84
CA SER A 215 13.53 -1.25 5.81
C SER A 215 13.67 -1.90 7.18
N THR A 216 12.84 -2.90 7.45
CA THR A 216 12.83 -3.59 8.76
C THR A 216 13.80 -4.78 8.81
N ILE A 217 14.18 -5.18 10.03
CA ILE A 217 14.93 -6.43 10.24
C ILE A 217 14.13 -7.63 9.75
N TRP A 218 12.80 -7.61 9.87
CA TRP A 218 11.91 -8.67 9.42
C TRP A 218 11.97 -8.87 7.91
N ARG A 219 11.96 -7.80 7.11
CA ARG A 219 12.13 -7.87 5.64
C ARG A 219 13.49 -8.48 5.26
N LYS A 220 14.56 -8.11 5.98
CA LYS A 220 15.91 -8.69 5.77
C LYS A 220 15.95 -10.18 6.14
N LEU A 221 15.36 -10.55 7.27
CA LEU A 221 15.27 -11.93 7.73
C LEU A 221 14.42 -12.80 6.80
N PHE A 222 13.37 -12.24 6.19
CA PHE A 222 12.57 -12.93 5.19
C PHE A 222 13.42 -13.37 4.00
N TRP A 223 14.19 -12.44 3.40
CA TRP A 223 15.06 -12.75 2.27
C TRP A 223 16.19 -13.72 2.64
N LEU A 224 16.78 -13.56 3.83
CA LEU A 224 17.76 -14.52 4.35
C LEU A 224 17.14 -15.92 4.49
N ALA A 225 15.94 -16.01 5.08
CA ALA A 225 15.25 -17.28 5.27
C ALA A 225 14.89 -17.93 3.93
N LEU A 226 14.45 -17.15 2.95
CA LEU A 226 14.18 -17.63 1.59
C LEU A 226 15.45 -18.19 0.93
N ALA A 227 16.56 -17.47 1.03
CA ALA A 227 17.85 -17.94 0.49
C ALA A 227 18.30 -19.25 1.15
N VAL A 228 18.19 -19.35 2.48
CA VAL A 228 18.51 -20.57 3.22
C VAL A 228 17.58 -21.72 2.82
N LEU A 229 16.29 -21.46 2.61
CA LEU A 229 15.33 -22.45 2.15
C LEU A 229 15.75 -23.01 0.78
N VAL A 230 16.03 -22.14 -0.19
CA VAL A 230 16.48 -22.52 -1.55
C VAL A 230 17.77 -23.33 -1.48
N VAL A 231 18.77 -22.89 -0.71
CA VAL A 231 20.03 -23.62 -0.52
C VAL A 231 19.78 -24.99 0.10
N SER A 232 18.88 -25.09 1.09
CA SER A 232 18.57 -26.37 1.73
C SER A 232 17.92 -27.37 0.75
N ILE A 233 17.05 -26.89 -0.15
CA ILE A 233 16.43 -27.68 -1.21
C ILE A 233 17.49 -28.16 -2.20
N VAL A 234 18.36 -27.26 -2.67
CA VAL A 234 19.46 -27.63 -3.58
C VAL A 234 20.40 -28.65 -2.92
N LEU A 235 20.76 -28.46 -1.65
CA LEU A 235 21.58 -29.41 -0.90
C LEU A 235 20.90 -30.78 -0.76
N TRP A 236 19.59 -30.83 -0.56
CA TRP A 236 18.83 -32.08 -0.49
C TRP A 236 18.96 -32.88 -1.79
N PHE A 237 18.73 -32.25 -2.94
CA PHE A 237 18.75 -32.92 -4.24
C PHE A 237 20.15 -33.23 -4.76
N THR A 238 21.15 -32.42 -4.41
CA THR A 238 22.55 -32.64 -4.84
C THR A 238 23.30 -33.60 -3.92
N THR A 239 22.77 -33.94 -2.74
CA THR A 239 23.44 -34.86 -1.82
C THR A 239 23.17 -36.32 -2.24
N PRO A 240 24.21 -37.13 -2.53
CA PRO A 240 24.03 -38.53 -2.90
C PRO A 240 23.28 -39.31 -1.81
N HIS A 241 22.29 -40.14 -2.19
CA HIS A 241 21.40 -40.85 -1.26
C HIS A 241 22.11 -41.66 -0.16
N HIS A 242 23.30 -42.21 -0.42
CA HIS A 242 24.08 -42.95 0.58
C HIS A 242 24.62 -42.06 1.72
N LYS A 243 24.80 -40.75 1.47
CA LYS A 243 25.20 -39.74 2.48
C LYS A 243 24.02 -39.15 3.26
N LEU A 244 22.78 -39.45 2.86
CA LEU A 244 21.56 -39.10 3.58
C LEU A 244 21.10 -40.23 4.53
N ARG A 245 21.55 -41.47 4.33
CA ARG A 245 21.18 -42.64 5.16
C ARG A 245 22.04 -42.82 6.42
N ARG A 246 23.21 -42.19 6.52
CA ARG A 246 24.05 -42.12 7.73
C ARG A 246 23.76 -40.84 8.51
#